data_AF-A0A1M7GRW2-F1
#
_entry.id   AF-A0A1M7GRW2-F1
#
_cell.length_a   1.000
_cell.length_b   1.000
_cell.length_c   1.000
_cell.angle_alpha   90.00
_cell.angle_beta   90.00
_cell.angle_gamma   90.00
#
_symmetry.space_group_name_H-M   'P 1'
#
loop_
_entity.id
_entity.type
_entity.pdbx_description
1 polymer ?
#
loop_
_entity_poly.entity_id
_entity_poly.type
_entity_poly.pdbx_seq_one_letter_code
_entity_poly.pdbx_strand_id
1 'polypeptide(L)'
;MNTLRVRGLTSKGDLSEMNFSPSKLPSAVGGFKDFLKSAQEVYSKEQLSSMLSLIEEQGKRLVKTMSLADLKKYKEMVGRFVKYCLELGLKLKEERLFSGQGKQKVLTTVKIVDGKLIELTELLFSKNVDVFKVLSLVDEIRGLLLDLYA
;
A
#
# COMPACT_ATOMS: atom_id res chain seq x y z
N MET A 1 -26.37 -84.91 18.81
CA MET A 1 -27.41 -84.02 18.24
C MET A 1 -26.90 -82.60 18.46
N ASN A 2 -26.59 -81.73 17.50
CA ASN A 2 -26.97 -81.58 16.10
C ASN A 2 -25.80 -80.85 15.38
N THR A 3 -25.50 -81.24 14.14
CA THR A 3 -24.46 -80.63 13.28
C THR A 3 -25.10 -79.55 12.41
N LEU A 4 -24.62 -78.31 12.49
CA LEU A 4 -24.91 -77.29 11.48
C LEU A 4 -23.67 -77.12 10.58
N ARG A 5 -23.78 -77.76 9.42
CA ARG A 5 -22.86 -77.64 8.29
C ARG A 5 -23.21 -76.35 7.54
N VAL A 6 -22.32 -75.36 7.56
CA VAL A 6 -22.31 -74.32 6.52
C VAL A 6 -20.99 -74.41 5.76
N ARG A 7 -21.17 -74.55 4.45
CA ARG A 7 -20.21 -74.94 3.43
C ARG A 7 -19.93 -73.67 2.63
N GLY A 8 -18.68 -73.21 2.58
CA GLY A 8 -18.33 -72.05 1.76
C GLY A 8 -16.88 -71.59 1.95
N LEU A 9 -16.01 -72.06 1.04
CA LEU A 9 -14.96 -71.31 0.33
C LEU A 9 -14.17 -70.28 1.17
N THR A 10 -12.99 -70.62 1.67
CA THR A 10 -11.70 -70.31 1.02
C THR A 10 -11.62 -68.91 0.40
N SER A 11 -10.92 -67.98 1.05
CA SER A 11 -9.69 -67.42 0.49
C SER A 11 -9.03 -66.54 1.55
N LYS A 12 -7.74 -66.78 1.79
CA LYS A 12 -6.84 -65.73 2.29
C LYS A 12 -7.03 -64.53 1.35
N GLY A 13 -7.46 -63.41 1.91
CA GLY A 13 -7.62 -62.15 1.20
C GLY A 13 -6.99 -61.08 2.07
N ASP A 14 -5.99 -60.42 1.49
CA ASP A 14 -5.04 -59.51 2.10
C ASP A 14 -5.66 -58.45 3.02
N LEU A 15 -5.04 -58.26 4.20
CA LEU A 15 -5.19 -57.08 5.05
C LEU A 15 -4.35 -55.89 4.52
N SER A 16 -4.11 -55.85 3.22
CA SER A 16 -3.27 -54.86 2.55
C SER A 16 -4.17 -54.02 1.65
N GLU A 17 -4.02 -52.70 1.73
CA GLU A 17 -4.76 -51.67 0.97
C GLU A 17 -6.05 -51.12 1.58
N MET A 18 -5.98 -50.68 2.84
CA MET A 18 -6.61 -49.39 3.16
C MET A 18 -5.73 -48.27 2.58
N ASN A 19 -5.91 -47.97 1.28
CA ASN A 19 -5.38 -46.77 0.67
C ASN A 19 -6.11 -45.55 1.23
N PHE A 20 -5.69 -45.08 2.41
CA PHE A 20 -6.00 -43.74 2.88
C PHE A 20 -5.15 -42.76 2.06
N SER A 21 -5.63 -42.46 0.86
CA SER A 21 -5.10 -41.34 0.10
C SER A 21 -5.52 -40.08 0.86
N PRO A 22 -4.59 -39.28 1.42
CA PRO A 22 -4.97 -37.98 1.94
C PRO A 22 -5.44 -37.19 0.73
N SER A 23 -6.76 -37.08 0.57
CA SER A 23 -7.34 -36.12 -0.35
C SER A 23 -6.69 -34.79 -0.01
N LYS A 24 -5.94 -34.24 -0.97
CA LYS A 24 -5.30 -32.92 -0.85
C LYS A 24 -6.31 -31.99 -0.20
N LEU A 25 -6.05 -31.56 1.04
CA LEU A 25 -6.80 -30.46 1.61
C LEU A 25 -6.69 -29.32 0.58
N PRO A 26 -7.81 -28.72 0.15
CA PRO A 26 -7.73 -27.51 -0.65
C PRO A 26 -6.82 -26.55 0.12
N SER A 27 -5.86 -25.94 -0.56
CA SER A 27 -4.80 -25.13 0.05
C SER A 27 -5.38 -23.89 0.75
N ALA A 28 -5.95 -24.08 1.94
CA ALA A 28 -6.52 -23.03 2.78
C ALA A 28 -5.46 -21.99 3.16
N VAL A 29 -4.19 -22.42 3.20
CA VAL A 29 -3.01 -21.56 3.42
C VAL A 29 -2.83 -20.55 2.28
N GLY A 30 -3.15 -20.91 1.03
CA GLY A 30 -3.11 -19.99 -0.12
C GLY A 30 -4.18 -18.91 0.00
N GLY A 31 -5.43 -19.31 0.24
CA GLY A 31 -6.55 -18.38 0.40
C GLY A 31 -6.40 -17.43 1.59
N PHE A 32 -5.87 -17.89 2.73
CA PHE A 32 -5.59 -17.04 3.88
C PHE A 32 -4.47 -16.03 3.61
N LYS A 33 -3.39 -16.45 2.94
CA LYS A 33 -2.28 -15.56 2.55
C LYS A 33 -2.76 -14.46 1.61
N ASP A 34 -3.59 -14.81 0.63
CA ASP A 34 -4.12 -13.85 -0.34
C ASP A 34 -5.10 -12.87 0.33
N PHE A 35 -5.96 -13.36 1.23
CA PHE A 35 -6.84 -12.50 2.04
C PHE A 35 -6.05 -11.52 2.92
N LEU A 36 -5.00 -11.98 3.60
CA LEU A 36 -4.14 -11.11 4.41
C LEU A 36 -3.46 -10.01 3.58
N LYS A 37 -3.00 -10.35 2.37
CA LYS A 37 -2.41 -9.36 1.46
C LYS A 37 -3.42 -8.30 1.02
N SER A 38 -4.60 -8.72 0.58
CA SER A 38 -5.66 -7.78 0.20
C SER A 38 -6.07 -6.88 1.36
N ALA A 39 -6.19 -7.42 2.57
CA ALA A 39 -6.46 -6.63 3.76
C ALA A 39 -5.34 -5.60 4.05
N GLN A 40 -4.07 -6.00 3.87
CA GLN A 40 -2.93 -5.10 4.06
C GLN A 40 -2.87 -3.98 3.01
N GLU A 41 -3.21 -4.27 1.75
CA GLU A 41 -3.30 -3.27 0.69
C GLU A 41 -4.40 -2.23 0.98
N VAL A 42 -5.59 -2.68 1.37
CA VAL A 42 -6.71 -1.81 1.75
C VAL A 42 -6.31 -0.90 2.91
N TYR A 43 -5.76 -1.49 3.98
CA TYR A 43 -5.28 -0.74 5.13
C TYR A 43 -4.23 0.32 4.73
N SER A 44 -3.28 -0.05 3.87
CA SER A 44 -2.24 0.88 3.44
C SER A 44 -2.81 2.06 2.61
N LYS A 45 -3.82 1.80 1.77
CA LYS A 45 -4.53 2.85 1.02
C LYS A 45 -5.31 3.78 1.95
N GLU A 46 -5.96 3.25 2.98
CA GLU A 46 -6.66 4.06 3.98
C GLU A 46 -5.70 4.95 4.77
N GLN A 47 -4.54 4.43 5.17
CA GLN A 47 -3.50 5.22 5.84
C GLN A 47 -3.01 6.37 4.95
N LEU A 48 -2.75 6.10 3.67
CA LEU A 48 -2.34 7.14 2.71
C LEU A 48 -3.42 8.22 2.53
N SER A 49 -4.68 7.80 2.40
CA SER A 49 -5.82 8.72 2.31
C SER A 49 -5.89 9.63 3.54
N SER A 50 -5.75 9.06 4.75
CA SER A 50 -5.74 9.83 6.00
C SER A 50 -4.58 10.83 6.06
N MET A 51 -3.36 10.39 5.71
CA MET A 51 -2.19 11.27 5.66
C MET A 51 -2.39 12.42 4.67
N LEU A 52 -2.98 12.15 3.50
CA LEU A 52 -3.25 13.16 2.48
C LEU A 52 -4.27 14.20 2.98
N SER A 53 -5.37 13.76 3.63
CA SER A 53 -6.35 14.70 4.21
C SER A 53 -5.70 15.62 5.25
N LEU A 54 -4.83 15.09 6.10
CA LEU A 54 -4.09 15.90 7.08
C LEU A 54 -3.14 16.90 6.39
N ILE A 55 -2.48 16.49 5.30
CA ILE A 55 -1.63 17.38 4.48
C ILE A 55 -2.48 18.50 3.85
N GLU A 56 -3.67 18.17 3.35
CA GLU A 56 -4.58 19.16 2.75
C GLU A 56 -5.02 20.19 3.79
N GLU A 57 -5.39 19.77 4.99
CA GLU A 57 -5.74 20.66 6.09
C GLU A 57 -4.58 21.58 6.48
N GLN A 58 -3.38 21.00 6.63
CA GLN A 58 -2.19 21.78 6.95
C GLN A 58 -1.80 22.73 5.82
N GLY A 59 -2.02 22.35 4.55
CA GLY A 59 -1.83 23.21 3.38
C GLY A 59 -2.78 24.40 3.39
N LYS A 60 -4.08 24.17 3.65
CA LYS A 60 -5.07 25.24 3.83
C LYS A 60 -4.67 26.20 4.96
N ARG A 61 -4.14 25.67 6.06
CA ARG A 61 -3.64 26.48 7.17
C ARG A 61 -2.41 27.29 6.78
N LEU A 62 -1.46 26.70 6.05
CA LEU A 62 -0.27 27.38 5.54
C LEU A 62 -0.62 28.55 4.62
N VAL A 63 -1.58 28.37 3.70
CA VAL A 63 -2.03 29.46 2.81
C VAL A 63 -2.62 30.64 3.61
N LYS A 64 -3.33 30.35 4.71
CA LYS A 64 -3.95 31.37 5.57
C LYS A 64 -2.94 32.10 6.45
N THR A 65 -1.98 31.40 7.03
CA THR A 65 -1.06 31.98 8.02
C THR A 65 0.26 32.44 7.42
N MET A 66 0.70 31.81 6.33
CA MET A 66 2.00 32.01 5.67
C MET A 66 3.19 31.94 6.63
N SER A 67 3.05 31.18 7.71
CA SER A 67 4.09 31.12 8.75
C SER A 67 5.13 30.05 8.45
N LEU A 68 6.39 30.32 8.81
CA LEU A 68 7.47 29.35 8.71
C LEU A 68 7.22 28.09 9.55
N ALA A 69 6.51 28.23 10.68
CA ALA A 69 6.10 27.10 11.50
C ALA A 69 5.14 26.16 10.75
N ASP A 70 4.21 26.73 9.99
CA ASP A 70 3.24 25.96 9.22
C ASP A 70 3.85 25.35 7.97
N LEU A 71 4.80 26.06 7.35
CA LEU A 71 5.62 25.55 6.25
C LEU A 71 6.43 24.33 6.71
N LYS A 72 7.10 24.43 7.86
CA LYS A 72 7.90 23.33 8.41
C LYS A 72 7.03 22.08 8.63
N LYS A 73 5.88 22.25 9.30
CA LYS A 73 4.93 21.14 9.51
C LYS A 73 4.44 20.55 8.20
N TYR A 74 4.07 21.38 7.23
CA TYR A 74 3.63 20.94 5.92
C TYR A 74 4.72 20.10 5.21
N LYS A 75 5.96 20.59 5.14
CA LYS A 75 7.10 19.86 4.56
C LYS A 75 7.35 18.51 5.26
N GLU A 76 7.30 18.47 6.59
CA GLU A 76 7.46 17.23 7.34
C GLU A 76 6.35 16.21 7.01
N MET A 77 5.10 16.65 6.89
CA MET A 77 3.98 15.78 6.57
C MET A 77 4.09 15.23 5.15
N VAL A 78 4.40 16.09 4.17
CA VAL A 78 4.65 15.69 2.77
C VAL A 78 5.80 14.68 2.69
N GLY A 79 6.91 14.94 3.39
CA GLY A 79 8.06 14.02 3.44
C GLY A 79 7.71 12.65 4.01
N ARG A 80 6.92 12.61 5.10
CA ARG A 80 6.42 11.35 5.68
C ARG A 80 5.53 10.58 4.71
N PHE A 81 4.63 11.28 4.00
CA PHE A 81 3.76 10.68 3.00
C PHE A 81 4.56 10.05 1.85
N VAL A 82 5.48 10.82 1.26
CA VAL A 82 6.33 10.32 0.17
C VAL A 82 7.13 9.09 0.60
N LYS A 83 7.70 9.12 1.81
CA LYS A 83 8.43 7.98 2.37
C LYS A 83 7.53 6.75 2.49
N TYR A 84 6.31 6.90 3.00
CA TYR A 84 5.37 5.80 3.12
C TYR A 84 4.95 5.24 1.74
N CYS A 85 4.70 6.09 0.74
CA CYS A 85 4.44 5.65 -0.63
C CYS A 85 5.60 4.84 -1.22
N LEU A 86 6.84 5.29 -1.00
CA LEU A 86 8.02 4.59 -1.49
C LEU A 86 8.20 3.24 -0.81
N GLU A 87 7.99 3.16 0.51
CA GLU A 87 8.06 1.91 1.27
C GLU A 87 6.97 0.92 0.83
N LEU A 88 5.73 1.39 0.63
CA LEU A 88 4.64 0.58 0.11
C LEU A 88 4.94 0.08 -1.31
N GLY A 89 5.40 0.97 -2.20
CA GLY A 89 5.80 0.62 -3.56
C GLY A 89 7.01 -0.31 -3.63
N LEU A 90 7.87 -0.35 -2.61
CA LEU A 90 8.95 -1.34 -2.49
C LEU A 90 8.44 -2.70 -2.02
N LYS A 91 7.47 -2.75 -1.08
CA LYS A 91 6.86 -4.01 -0.62
C LYS A 91 6.05 -4.70 -1.72
N LEU A 92 5.32 -3.92 -2.54
CA LEU A 92 4.53 -4.45 -3.65
C LEU A 92 5.38 -4.95 -4.84
N LYS A 93 6.69 -4.61 -4.89
CA LYS A 93 7.60 -5.04 -5.97
C LYS A 93 7.98 -6.52 -5.94
N GLU A 94 7.83 -7.21 -4.82
CA GLU A 94 8.20 -8.62 -4.73
C GLU A 94 7.30 -9.53 -5.59
N GLU A 95 6.12 -9.06 -6.04
CA GLU A 95 5.07 -9.97 -6.54
C GLU A 95 4.58 -9.76 -7.98
N ARG A 96 5.31 -9.00 -8.83
CA ARG A 96 4.97 -8.55 -10.21
C ARG A 96 4.38 -7.13 -10.20
N LEU A 97 4.59 -6.33 -11.25
CA LEU A 97 3.92 -5.03 -11.54
C LEU A 97 4.64 -3.69 -11.24
N PHE A 98 5.97 -3.65 -11.18
CA PHE A 98 6.72 -2.40 -11.46
C PHE A 98 7.65 -2.62 -12.65
N SER A 99 7.15 -2.42 -13.87
CA SER A 99 8.04 -2.27 -15.03
C SER A 99 8.98 -1.08 -14.77
N GLY A 100 10.20 -1.09 -15.32
CA GLY A 100 11.19 -0.03 -15.10
C GLY A 100 10.65 1.39 -15.34
N GLN A 101 9.63 1.53 -16.19
CA GLN A 101 8.96 2.81 -16.50
C GLN A 101 8.13 3.36 -15.33
N GLY A 102 7.48 2.52 -14.53
CA GLY A 102 6.69 2.96 -13.37
C GLY A 102 7.58 3.53 -12.25
N LYS A 103 8.74 2.90 -12.00
CA LYS A 103 9.73 3.40 -11.03
C LYS A 103 10.27 4.77 -11.45
N GLN A 104 10.55 4.95 -12.74
CA GLN A 104 11.04 6.23 -13.26
C GLN A 104 10.01 7.34 -13.06
N LYS A 105 8.72 7.07 -13.31
CA LYS A 105 7.63 8.04 -13.09
C LYS A 105 7.54 8.46 -11.62
N VAL A 106 7.46 7.51 -10.70
CA VAL A 106 7.39 7.79 -9.25
C VAL A 106 8.58 8.63 -8.78
N LEU A 107 9.81 8.25 -9.14
CA LEU A 107 11.01 9.00 -8.76
C LEU A 107 11.02 10.40 -9.37
N THR A 108 10.49 10.57 -10.59
CA THR A 108 10.36 11.87 -11.23
C THR A 108 9.33 12.74 -10.49
N THR A 109 8.16 12.20 -10.16
CA THR A 109 7.13 12.91 -9.38
C THR A 109 7.68 13.33 -8.01
N VAL A 110 8.40 12.46 -7.31
CA VAL A 110 9.04 12.80 -6.02
C VAL A 110 10.02 13.97 -6.17
N LYS A 111 10.85 13.98 -7.22
CA LYS A 111 11.76 15.10 -7.49
C LYS A 111 11.02 16.41 -7.77
N ILE A 112 9.90 16.34 -8.49
CA ILE A 112 9.07 17.52 -8.77
C ILE A 112 8.46 18.05 -7.46
N VAL A 113 7.92 17.17 -6.61
CA VAL A 113 7.39 17.54 -5.29
C VAL A 113 8.46 18.24 -4.45
N ASP A 114 9.67 17.69 -4.37
CA ASP A 114 10.77 18.30 -3.63
C ASP A 114 11.12 19.70 -4.14
N GLY A 115 11.25 19.86 -5.46
CA GLY A 115 11.46 21.16 -6.10
C GLY A 115 10.35 22.18 -5.77
N LYS A 116 9.09 21.75 -5.77
CA LYS A 116 7.95 22.60 -5.42
C LYS A 116 7.95 23.02 -3.94
N LEU A 117 8.42 22.16 -3.04
CA LEU A 117 8.58 22.51 -1.63
C LEU A 117 9.72 23.54 -1.42
N ILE A 118 10.76 23.51 -2.26
CA ILE A 118 11.82 24.52 -2.27
C ILE A 118 11.26 25.85 -2.79
N GLU A 119 10.55 25.84 -3.92
CA GLU A 119 9.89 27.02 -4.50
C GLU A 119 8.95 27.69 -3.48
N LEU A 120 8.13 26.88 -2.79
CA LEU A 120 7.25 27.34 -1.72
C LEU A 120 8.03 27.95 -0.55
N THR A 121 9.19 27.38 -0.20
CA THR A 121 10.05 27.91 0.85
C THR A 121 10.57 29.29 0.45
N GLU A 122 11.14 29.42 -0.75
CA GLU A 122 11.66 30.70 -1.26
C GLU A 122 10.59 31.79 -1.33
N LEU A 123 9.37 31.43 -1.77
CA LEU A 123 8.24 32.34 -1.83
C LEU A 123 7.89 32.92 -0.45
N LEU A 124 7.91 32.10 0.60
CA LEU A 124 7.61 32.53 1.98
C LEU A 124 8.73 33.39 2.60
N PHE A 125 9.97 33.28 2.13
CA PHE A 125 11.08 34.15 2.54
C PHE A 125 11.12 35.48 1.78
N SER A 126 10.34 35.61 0.71
CA SER A 126 10.29 36.83 -0.08
C SER A 126 9.64 37.99 0.70
N LYS A 127 10.07 39.23 0.43
CA LYS A 127 9.52 40.43 1.08
C LYS A 127 8.05 40.69 0.76
N ASN A 128 7.55 40.14 -0.35
CA ASN A 128 6.19 40.32 -0.83
C ASN A 128 5.61 38.94 -1.17
N VAL A 129 5.04 38.27 -0.16
CA VAL A 129 4.45 36.95 -0.34
C VAL A 129 3.13 37.07 -1.09
N ASP A 130 3.05 36.41 -2.24
CA ASP A 130 1.84 36.35 -3.06
C ASP A 130 0.97 35.15 -2.66
N VAL A 131 -0.20 35.43 -2.08
CA VAL A 131 -1.18 34.42 -1.61
C VAL A 131 -1.59 33.47 -2.73
N PHE A 132 -1.82 33.98 -3.93
CA PHE A 132 -2.29 33.15 -5.04
C PHE A 132 -1.21 32.16 -5.48
N LYS A 133 0.07 32.59 -5.47
CA LYS A 133 1.18 31.68 -5.77
C LYS A 133 1.37 30.63 -4.68
N VAL A 134 1.27 31.00 -3.41
CA VAL A 134 1.34 30.05 -2.29
C VAL A 134 0.24 28.99 -2.43
N LEU A 135 -1.00 29.42 -2.71
CA LEU A 135 -2.12 28.52 -2.93
C LEU A 135 -1.89 27.59 -4.13
N SER A 136 -1.47 28.13 -5.28
CA SER A 136 -1.18 27.33 -6.49
C SER A 136 -0.15 26.24 -6.21
N LEU A 137 0.95 26.58 -5.53
CA LEU A 137 2.00 25.62 -5.20
C LEU A 137 1.50 24.53 -4.25
N VAL A 138 0.70 24.89 -3.25
CA VAL A 138 0.11 23.92 -2.32
C VAL A 138 -0.85 22.95 -3.06
N ASP A 139 -1.65 23.46 -3.99
CA ASP A 139 -2.57 22.64 -4.79
C ASP A 139 -1.84 21.75 -5.81
N GLU A 140 -0.80 22.26 -6.45
CA GLU A 140 0.09 21.49 -7.33
C GLU A 140 0.76 20.34 -6.58
N ILE A 141 1.31 20.61 -5.39
CA ILE A 141 1.90 19.58 -4.53
C ILE A 141 0.84 18.54 -4.19
N ARG A 142 -0.37 18.95 -3.78
CA ARG A 142 -1.48 18.01 -3.49
C ARG A 142 -1.81 17.11 -4.69
N GLY A 143 -1.88 17.67 -5.89
CA GLY A 143 -2.10 16.92 -7.12
C GLY A 143 -1.01 15.87 -7.38
N LEU A 144 0.26 16.27 -7.24
CA LEU A 144 1.39 15.35 -7.39
C LEU A 144 1.38 14.23 -6.33
N LEU A 145 0.92 14.52 -5.11
CA LEU A 145 0.78 13.51 -4.07
C LEU A 145 -0.35 12.51 -4.37
N LEU A 146 -1.46 12.96 -4.95
CA LEU A 146 -2.52 12.07 -5.44
C LEU A 146 -1.98 11.10 -6.50
N ASP A 147 -1.22 11.62 -7.47
CA ASP A 147 -0.62 10.80 -8.54
C ASP A 147 0.37 9.75 -8.03
N LEU A 148 0.93 9.91 -6.82
CA LEU A 148 1.92 8.99 -6.26
C LEU A 148 1.34 7.69 -5.70
N TYR A 149 0.07 7.67 -5.29
CA TYR A 149 -0.55 6.48 -4.72
C TYR A 149 -1.86 6.04 -5.42
N ALA A 150 -2.28 6.79 -6.44
CA ALA A 150 -3.35 6.41 -7.35
C ALA A 150 -3.07 5.08 -8.06
#